data_AF-A0A3C0B6N3-F1
#
_entry.id   AF-A0A3C0B6N3-F1
#
_cell.length_a   1.000
_cell.length_b   1.000
_cell.length_c   1.000
_cell.angle_alpha   90.00
_cell.angle_beta   90.00
_cell.angle_gamma   90.00
#
_symmetry.space_group_name_H-M   'P 1'
#
loop_
_entity.id
_entity.type
_entity.pdbx_description
1 polymer ?
#
loop_
_entity_poly.entity_id
_entity_poly.type
_entity_poly.pdbx_seq_one_letter_code
_entity_poly.pdbx_strand_id
1 'polypeptide(L)' 'YKCGWSPLEGTTFHSKITHTFVGGHLAWHNGIFDESQQGTRLIFNRN' A
#
# COMPACT_ATOMS: atom_id res chain seq x y z
N TYR A 1 -6.21 2.94 8.84
CA TYR A 1 -7.64 3.27 9.02
C TYR A 1 -7.92 4.40 10.01
N LYS A 2 -7.01 5.36 10.20
CA LYS A 2 -7.08 6.31 11.33
C LYS A 2 -8.21 7.34 11.23
N CYS A 3 -8.60 7.73 10.02
CA CYS A 3 -9.60 8.79 9.80
C CYS A 3 -10.95 8.29 9.26
N GLY A 4 -11.09 6.99 8.95
CA GLY A 4 -12.37 6.34 8.66
C GLY A 4 -13.15 6.78 7.42
N TRP A 5 -12.69 7.79 6.66
CA TRP A 5 -13.39 8.31 5.48
C TRP A 5 -12.51 8.29 4.22
N SER A 6 -13.14 8.33 3.06
CA SER A 6 -12.51 8.52 1.75
C SER A 6 -13.35 9.47 0.87
N PRO A 7 -12.75 10.38 0.09
CA PRO A 7 -13.48 11.21 -0.88
C PRO A 7 -14.10 10.37 -2.02
N LEU A 8 -13.76 9.08 -2.09
CA LEU A 8 -14.25 8.12 -3.08
C LEU A 8 -15.33 7.19 -2.52
N GLU A 9 -15.85 7.44 -1.31
CA GLU A 9 -16.97 6.68 -0.75
C GLU A 9 -18.17 6.66 -1.72
N GLY A 10 -18.78 5.47 -1.89
CA GLY A 10 -19.86 5.26 -2.86
C GLY A 10 -19.42 5.04 -4.31
N THR A 11 -18.13 5.19 -4.63
CA THR A 11 -17.61 4.92 -5.98
C THR A 11 -17.27 3.44 -6.17
N THR A 12 -17.79 2.81 -7.23
CA THR A 12 -17.41 1.44 -7.61
C THR A 12 -16.28 1.50 -8.64
N PHE A 13 -15.14 0.89 -8.33
CA PHE A 13 -14.02 0.76 -9.26
C PHE A 13 -14.12 -0.55 -10.04
N HIS A 14 -13.76 -0.52 -11.33
CA HIS A 14 -13.70 -1.71 -12.17
C HIS A 14 -12.50 -2.63 -11.87
N SER A 15 -11.52 -2.12 -11.11
CA SER A 15 -10.29 -2.81 -10.79
C SER A 15 -10.03 -2.80 -9.29
N LYS A 16 -9.28 -3.80 -8.84
CA LYS A 16 -8.84 -3.95 -7.45
C LYS A 16 -7.36 -4.35 -7.45
N ILE A 17 -6.61 -3.84 -6.48
CA ILE A 17 -5.24 -4.31 -6.24
C ILE A 17 -5.28 -5.76 -5.74
N THR A 18 -4.40 -6.62 -6.25
CA THR A 18 -4.31 -8.05 -5.86
C THR A 18 -3.00 -8.39 -5.15
N HIS A 19 -1.93 -7.67 -5.47
CA HIS A 19 -0.61 -7.84 -4.87
C HIS A 19 0.10 -6.49 -4.78
N THR A 20 0.91 -6.29 -3.75
CA THR A 20 1.85 -5.18 -3.68
C THR A 20 3.17 -5.68 -3.15
N PHE A 21 4.25 -5.40 -3.87
CA PHE A 21 5.60 -5.73 -3.47
C PHE A 21 6.37 -4.47 -3.10
N VAL A 22 7.12 -4.51 -2.00
CA VAL A 22 7.96 -3.41 -1.54
C VAL A 22 9.36 -3.97 -1.29
N GLY A 23 10.35 -3.52 -2.06
CA GLY A 23 11.73 -4.02 -1.93
C GLY A 23 11.88 -5.54 -2.12
N GLY A 24 10.97 -6.19 -2.87
CA GLY A 24 10.94 -7.65 -3.07
C GLY A 24 10.07 -8.43 -2.07
N HIS A 25 9.57 -7.77 -1.01
CA HIS A 25 8.66 -8.37 -0.03
C HIS A 25 7.19 -8.23 -0.47
N LEU A 26 6.38 -9.30 -0.36
CA LEU A 26 4.94 -9.29 -0.63
C LEU A 26 4.19 -8.60 0.52
N ALA A 27 4.17 -7.28 0.52
CA ALA A 27 3.60 -6.46 1.60
C ALA A 27 2.07 -6.47 1.65
N TRP A 28 1.41 -6.78 0.53
CA TRP A 28 -0.06 -6.87 0.47
C TRP A 28 -0.49 -8.00 -0.45
N HIS A 29 -1.46 -8.80 -0.01
CA HIS A 29 -2.10 -9.81 -0.82
C HIS A 29 -3.59 -9.95 -0.46
N ASN A 30 -4.45 -9.77 -1.46
CA ASN A 30 -5.91 -9.94 -1.39
C ASN A 30 -6.63 -9.38 -0.15
N GLY A 31 -6.18 -8.26 0.41
CA GLY A 31 -6.79 -7.57 1.55
C GLY A 31 -6.06 -7.78 2.87
N ILE A 32 -5.02 -8.59 2.87
CA ILE A 32 -4.17 -8.86 4.03
C ILE A 32 -2.85 -8.09 3.84
N PHE A 33 -2.47 -7.34 4.86
CA PHE A 33 -1.15 -6.73 4.96
C PHE A 33 -0.19 -7.69 5.64
N ASP A 34 1.02 -7.80 5.10
CA ASP A 34 2.13 -8.43 5.78
C ASP A 34 2.94 -7.36 6.51
N GLU A 35 2.78 -7.30 7.84
CA GLU A 35 3.46 -6.33 8.70
C GLU A 35 4.79 -6.86 9.27
N SER A 36 5.25 -8.04 8.83
CA SER A 36 6.52 -8.63 9.31
C SER A 36 7.76 -7.84 8.89
N GLN A 37 7.66 -7.06 7.81
CA GLN A 37 8.74 -6.23 7.29
C GLN A 37 8.23 -4.82 7.00
N GLN A 38 9.08 -3.83 7.26
CA GLN A 38 8.78 -2.42 7.02
C GLN A 38 9.64 -1.87 5.89
N GLY A 39 9.12 -0.87 5.19
CA GLY A 39 9.86 -0.18 4.12
C GLY A 39 11.08 0.57 4.64
N THR A 40 12.06 0.78 3.75
CA THR A 40 13.27 1.53 4.04
C THR A 40 13.14 2.98 3.58
N ARG A 41 13.87 3.91 4.24
CA ARG A 41 13.84 5.32 3.83
C ARG A 41 14.48 5.48 2.44
N LEU A 42 13.91 6.36 1.63
CA LEU A 42 14.54 6.79 0.37
C LEU A 42 15.76 7.66 0.64
N ILE A 43 16.84 7.44 -0.11
CA ILE A 43 18.06 8.25 -0.09
C ILE A 43 18.06 9.12 -1.34
N PHE A 44 18.24 10.43 -1.16
CA PHE A 44 18.29 11.38 -2.27
C PHE A 44 19.70 11.95 -2.36
N ASN A 45 20.23 12.03 -3.58
CA ASN A 45 21.37 12.90 -3.87
C ASN A 45 20.83 14.31 -4.16
N ARG A 46 21.38 15.32 -3.48
CA ARG A 46 20.93 16.73 -3.57
C ARG A 46 22.06 17.69 -3.94
N ASN A 47 23.16 17.16 -4.48
CA ASN A 47 24.30 17.96 -4.94
C ASN A 47 24.01 18.67 -6.26
#